data_AF-A0A7K4HD15-F1
#
_entry.id   AF-A0A7K4HD15-F1
#
_cell.length_a   1.000
_cell.length_b   1.000
_cell.length_c   1.000
_cell.angle_alpha   90.00
_cell.angle_beta   90.00
_cell.angle_gamma   90.00
#
_symmetry.space_group_name_H-M   'P 1'
#
loop_
_entity.id
_entity.type
_entity.pdbx_description
1 polymer ?
#
loop_
_entity_poly.entity_id
_entity_poly.type
_entity_poly.pdbx_seq_one_letter_code
_entity_poly.pdbx_strand_id
1 'polypeptide(L)' 'MTIHRCKRCNYIYIDEEHEVPFEKVGDDYKCPRCRTSKNFFVKKQSPK' A
#
# COMPACT_ATOMS: atom_id res chain seq x y z
N MET A 1 -5.60 11.89 -1.34
CA MET A 1 -5.55 10.62 -0.59
C MET A 1 -5.53 9.38 -1.47
N THR A 2 -4.33 8.99 -1.90
CA THR A 2 -4.10 7.68 -2.53
C THR A 2 -3.90 6.65 -1.42
N ILE A 3 -4.69 5.58 -1.44
CA ILE A 3 -4.54 4.49 -0.47
C ILE A 3 -4.27 3.18 -1.21
N HIS A 4 -3.36 2.37 -0.68
CA HIS A 4 -3.04 1.05 -1.19
C HIS A 4 -3.46 0.02 -0.15
N ARG A 5 -4.48 -0.77 -0.48
CA ARG A 5 -4.98 -1.82 0.41
C ARG A 5 -4.41 -3.17 0.01
N CYS A 6 -3.75 -3.85 0.95
CA CYS A 6 -3.35 -5.23 0.80
C CYS A 6 -4.60 -6.14 0.74
N LYS A 7 -4.75 -6.90 -0.35
CA LYS A 7 -5.84 -7.88 -0.51
C LYS A 7 -5.74 -9.06 0.46
N ARG A 8 -4.54 -9.37 0.95
CA ARG A 8 -4.30 -10.56 1.78
C ARG A 8 -4.67 -10.37 3.25
N CYS A 9 -4.36 -9.20 3.81
CA CYS A 9 -4.54 -8.93 5.24
C CYS A 9 -5.27 -7.61 5.54
N ASN A 10 -5.81 -6.95 4.52
CA ASN A 10 -6.50 -5.66 4.61
C ASN A 10 -5.65 -4.49 5.17
N TYR A 11 -4.32 -4.62 5.24
CA TYR A 11 -3.46 -3.51 5.61
C TYR A 11 -3.62 -2.34 4.63
N ILE A 12 -3.71 -1.11 5.14
CA ILE A 12 -3.88 0.10 4.36
C ILE A 12 -2.58 0.90 4.44
N TYR A 13 -2.00 1.19 3.28
CA TYR A 13 -0.89 2.10 3.11
C TYR A 13 -1.44 3.41 2.56
N ILE A 14 -1.11 4.54 3.18
CA ILE A 14 -1.66 5.85 2.82
C ILE A 14 -0.50 6.71 2.36
N ASP A 15 -0.44 7.01 1.06
CA ASP A 15 0.69 7.75 0.46
C ASP A 15 0.87 9.14 1.06
N GLU A 16 -0.18 9.73 1.63
CA GLU A 16 -0.12 11.05 2.28
C GLU A 16 0.41 11.00 3.72
N GLU A 17 0.34 9.85 4.40
CA GLU A 17 0.94 9.64 5.72
C GLU A 17 2.41 9.20 5.61
N HIS A 18 2.83 8.70 4.46
CA HIS A 18 4.18 8.22 4.22
C HIS A 18 5.00 9.24 3.43
N GLU A 19 6.27 9.40 3.79
CA GLU A 19 7.21 10.27 3.05
C GLU A 19 7.47 9.80 1.61
N VAL A 20 7.26 8.50 1.35
CA VAL A 20 7.47 7.88 0.06
C VAL A 20 6.13 7.35 -0.45
N PRO A 21 5.70 7.66 -1.68
CA PRO A 21 4.48 7.07 -2.24
C PRO A 21 4.66 5.58 -2.52
N PHE A 22 3.58 4.82 -2.50
CA PHE A 22 3.60 3.37 -2.72
C PHE A 22 4.17 2.99 -4.10
N GLU A 23 4.08 3.89 -5.08
CA GLU A 23 4.65 3.68 -6.41
C GLU A 23 6.18 3.78 -6.41
N LYS A 24 6.78 4.49 -5.43
CA LYS A 24 8.23 4.66 -5.27
C LYS A 24 8.86 3.78 -4.20
N VAL A 25 8.06 3.05 -3.41
CA VAL A 25 8.54 2.20 -2.30
C VAL A 25 9.43 1.02 -2.74
N GLY A 26 9.58 0.81 -4.06
CA GLY A 26 10.40 -0.27 -4.64
C GLY A 26 9.72 -1.64 -4.57
N ASP A 27 10.25 -2.59 -5.33
CA ASP A 27 9.75 -3.97 -5.38
C ASP A 27 10.10 -4.80 -4.15
N ASP A 28 11.04 -4.33 -3.34
CA ASP A 28 11.42 -4.97 -2.08
C ASP A 28 10.38 -4.76 -0.96
N TYR A 29 9.45 -3.83 -1.15
CA TYR A 29 8.41 -3.58 -0.17
C TYR A 29 7.53 -4.81 0.08
N LYS A 30 7.47 -5.19 1.36
CA LYS A 30 6.63 -6.25 1.88
C LYS A 30 5.64 -5.68 2.87
N CYS A 31 4.40 -6.15 2.79
CA CYS A 31 3.35 -5.76 3.73
C CYS A 31 3.82 -6.00 5.18
N PRO A 32 3.77 -5.00 6.07
CA PRO A 32 4.23 -5.17 7.45
C PRO A 32 3.37 -6.17 8.25
N ARG A 33 2.14 -6.44 7.81
CA ARG A 33 1.22 -7.36 8.50
C ARG A 33 1.35 -8.82 8.03
N CYS A 34 1.49 -9.05 6.73
CA CYS A 34 1.49 -10.41 6.16
C CYS A 34 2.73 -10.76 5.34
N ARG A 35 3.71 -9.86 5.25
CA ARG A 35 4.97 -10.00 4.50
C ARG A 35 4.82 -10.34 3.01
N THR A 36 3.62 -10.16 2.47
CA THR A 36 3.34 -10.36 1.04
C THR A 36 3.92 -9.22 0.22
N SER A 37 4.26 -9.49 -1.03
CA SER A 37 4.82 -8.50 -1.95
C SER A 37 3.83 -7.37 -2.28
N LYS A 38 4.35 -6.22 -2.73
CA LYS A 38 3.56 -5.05 -3.17
C LYS A 38 2.47 -5.39 -4.21
N ASN A 39 2.65 -6.45 -5.00
CA ASN A 39 1.69 -6.91 -6.01
C ASN A 39 0.31 -7.30 -5.43
N PHE A 40 0.23 -7.62 -4.13
CA PHE A 40 -1.05 -7.91 -3.47
C PHE A 40 -1.80 -6.64 -3.04
N PHE A 41 -1.19 -5.46 -3.19
CA PHE A 41 -1.85 -4.20 -2.89
C PHE A 41 -2.65 -3.70 -4.09
N VAL A 42 -3.83 -3.18 -3.81
CA VAL A 42 -4.64 -2.46 -4.79
C VAL A 42 -4.72 -1.00 -4.42
N LYS A 43 -4.43 -0.15 -5.41
CA LYS A 43 -4.68 1.28 -5.35
C LYS A 43 -6.19 1.47 -5.26
N LYS A 44 -6.64 2.16 -4.23
CA LYS A 44 -7.99 2.71 -4.14
C LYS A 44 -7.87 4.22 -4.04
N GLN A 45 -8.67 4.91 -4.83
CA GLN A 45 -8.97 6.31 -4.56
C GLN A 45 -10.17 6.29 -3.64
N SER A 46 -10.05 6.85 -2.44
CA SER A 46 -11.26 7.11 -1.65
C SER A 46 -11.90 8.35 -2.25
N PRO A 47 -13.12 8.28 -2.81
CA PRO A 47 -13.90 9.49 -3.03
C PRO A 47 -14.16 10.08 -1.64
N LYS A 48 -13.84 11.36 -1.49
CA LYS A 48 -14.17 12.15 -0.30
C LYS A 48 -15.68 12.31 -0.18
#